data_AF-A0A5K0V6D7-F1
#
_entry.id   AF-A0A5K0V6D7-F1
#
_cell.length_a   1.000
_cell.length_b   1.000
_cell.length_c   1.000
_cell.angle_alpha   90.00
_cell.angle_beta   90.00
_cell.angle_gamma   90.00
#
_symmetry.space_group_name_H-M   'P 1'
#
loop_
_entity.id
_entity.type
_entity.pdbx_description
1 polymer ?
#
loop_
_entity_poly.entity_id
_entity_poly.type
_entity_poly.pdbx_seq_one_letter_code
_entity_poly.pdbx_strand_id
1 'polypeptide(L)'
;EMLVGPSKALLMDEISTGLDSSTTFQIVKFIRQFVRVMDGTMLMSLLQPAPETYNLFDDIILLSEGYVVYQGDREHVLEFFESMGFKCPERKGVADFLQEVTSKKDQEQYWSDKDAPYRYVTAKEFSEAYSHYRGGQQLAADLRIPYDKTKSHPAALETKKYTMSNWDLFKACFSREWLLMKRNSFLYIFKTTQITIMSLITMTVFLRIKMKHETIADGGKYFGALFFSLINVMFNGFAELAMTVSRLPVFYKQRDFLFYPSWAFALPIYVLRIPLSVLESALWIILTYYTIGFAPSAS
;
A
#
# COMPACT_ATOMS: atom_id res chain seq x y z
N GLU A 1 6.13 3.75 4.82
CA GLU A 1 5.60 4.23 3.51
C GLU A 1 6.65 5.09 2.82
N MET A 2 6.46 5.47 1.55
CA MET A 2 7.45 6.27 0.81
C MET A 2 6.85 7.63 0.44
N LEU A 3 7.52 8.69 0.87
CA LEU A 3 7.08 10.07 0.66
C LEU A 3 7.89 10.64 -0.52
N VAL A 4 7.27 10.72 -1.69
CA VAL A 4 7.93 11.13 -2.95
C VAL A 4 7.04 12.06 -3.74
N GLY A 5 7.64 13.08 -4.34
CA GLY A 5 6.97 14.03 -5.21
C GLY A 5 6.79 15.40 -4.57
N PRO A 6 6.26 16.38 -5.33
CA PRO A 6 6.06 17.76 -4.88
C PRO A 6 4.82 17.93 -3.98
N SER A 7 4.29 16.83 -3.41
CA SER A 7 3.05 16.84 -2.63
C SER A 7 3.19 17.75 -1.42
N LYS A 8 2.45 18.86 -1.45
CA LYS A 8 2.39 19.82 -0.34
C LYS A 8 1.36 19.45 0.71
N ALA A 9 0.42 18.55 0.43
CA ALA A 9 -0.57 18.08 1.40
C ALA A 9 -0.38 16.58 1.66
N LEU A 10 -0.24 16.20 2.93
CA LEU A 10 -0.06 14.82 3.37
C LEU A 10 -1.22 14.42 4.29
N LEU A 11 -1.87 13.31 3.97
CA LEU A 11 -2.93 12.72 4.76
C LEU A 11 -2.43 11.37 5.29
N MET A 12 -2.32 11.25 6.60
CA MET A 12 -1.67 10.13 7.27
C MET A 12 -2.64 9.48 8.24
N ASP A 13 -2.94 8.21 8.03
CA ASP A 13 -3.90 7.48 8.85
C ASP A 13 -3.22 6.45 9.74
N GLU A 14 -3.47 6.52 11.05
CA GLU A 14 -3.04 5.57 12.09
C GLU A 14 -1.55 5.21 12.06
N ILE A 15 -0.66 6.19 11.85
CA ILE A 15 0.77 5.90 11.66
C ILE A 15 1.48 5.34 12.89
N SER A 16 0.86 5.42 14.08
CA SER A 16 1.39 4.90 15.34
C SER A 16 1.11 3.41 15.55
N THR A 17 0.19 2.81 14.78
CA THR A 17 -0.23 1.42 14.99
C THR A 17 0.92 0.45 14.70
N GLY A 18 1.30 -0.33 15.72
CA GLY A 18 2.40 -1.30 15.62
C GLY A 18 3.80 -0.70 15.82
N LEU A 19 3.90 0.56 16.25
CA LEU A 19 5.16 1.22 16.61
C LEU A 19 5.23 1.47 18.12
N ASP A 20 6.45 1.53 18.66
CA ASP A 20 6.69 2.02 20.01
C ASP A 20 6.61 3.55 20.06
N SER A 21 6.43 4.10 21.27
CA SER A 21 6.29 5.54 21.48
C SER A 21 7.50 6.34 21.03
N SER A 22 8.71 5.80 21.18
CA SER A 22 9.95 6.49 20.82
C SER A 22 10.11 6.59 19.31
N THR A 23 9.83 5.51 18.57
CA THR A 23 9.84 5.51 17.10
C THR A 23 8.76 6.43 16.54
N THR A 24 7.56 6.40 17.12
CA THR A 24 6.45 7.29 16.73
C THR A 24 6.86 8.76 16.88
N PHE A 25 7.45 9.13 18.01
CA PHE A 25 7.95 10.50 18.25
C PHE A 25 8.97 10.93 17.19
N GLN A 26 9.95 10.08 16.86
CA GLN A 26 10.96 10.40 15.85
C GLN A 26 10.35 10.59 14.45
N ILE A 27 9.37 9.75 14.08
CA ILE A 27 8.67 9.86 12.80
C ILE A 27 7.89 11.18 12.73
N VAL A 28 7.07 11.49 13.75
CA VAL A 28 6.29 12.74 13.79
C VAL A 28 7.19 13.96 13.80
N LYS A 29 8.32 13.92 14.53
CA LYS A 29 9.31 14.99 14.53
C LYS A 29 9.91 15.24 13.14
N PHE A 30 10.26 14.16 12.43
CA PHE A 30 10.77 14.26 11.06
C PHE A 30 9.71 14.82 10.10
N ILE A 31 8.47 14.36 10.21
CA ILE A 31 7.37 14.86 9.38
C ILE A 31 7.13 16.35 9.64
N ARG A 32 7.14 16.79 10.90
CA ARG A 32 7.03 18.21 11.26
C ARG A 32 8.15 19.04 10.62
N GLN A 33 9.39 18.55 10.67
CA GLN A 33 10.52 19.23 10.03
C GLN A 33 10.34 19.28 8.50
N PHE A 34 9.91 18.17 7.88
CA PHE A 34 9.62 18.11 6.46
C PHE A 34 8.56 19.14 6.06
N VAL A 35 7.45 19.22 6.78
CA VAL A 35 6.35 20.17 6.55
C VAL A 35 6.85 21.61 6.61
N ARG A 36 7.69 21.95 7.60
CA ARG A 36 8.26 23.29 7.75
C ARG A 36 9.26 23.66 6.65
N VAL A 37 10.10 22.72 6.23
CA VAL A 37 11.12 22.96 5.20
C VAL A 37 10.49 23.05 3.81
N MET A 38 9.50 22.20 3.53
CA MET A 38 8.87 22.09 2.22
C MET A 38 7.67 23.04 2.04
N ASP A 39 7.32 23.81 3.07
CA ASP A 39 6.11 24.64 3.11
C ASP A 39 4.88 23.81 2.72
N GLY A 40 4.70 22.71 3.46
CA GLY A 40 3.62 21.75 3.29
C GLY A 40 2.55 21.86 4.38
N THR A 41 1.57 20.96 4.30
CA THR A 41 0.48 20.77 5.24
C THR A 41 0.36 19.27 5.49
N MET A 42 0.18 18.89 6.75
CA MET A 42 0.01 17.50 7.14
C MET A 42 -1.21 17.38 8.05
N LEU A 43 -2.07 16.41 7.73
CA LEU A 43 -3.15 15.95 8.57
C LEU A 43 -2.85 14.51 8.96
N MET A 44 -2.82 14.24 10.27
CA MET A 44 -2.48 12.93 10.81
C MET A 44 -3.48 12.51 11.87
N SER A 45 -3.98 11.28 11.78
CA SER A 45 -4.71 10.62 12.86
C SER A 45 -3.74 9.83 13.73
N LEU A 46 -3.84 10.03 15.06
CA LEU A 46 -3.05 9.29 16.05
C LEU A 46 -3.98 8.75 17.14
N LEU A 47 -3.75 7.51 17.54
CA LEU A 47 -4.41 6.91 18.69
C LEU A 47 -3.56 7.17 19.94
N GLN A 48 -4.09 7.94 20.89
CA GLN A 48 -3.49 8.19 22.23
C GLN A 48 -1.98 8.51 22.17
N PRO A 49 -1.58 9.59 21.48
CA PRO A 49 -0.17 9.93 21.39
C PRO A 49 0.42 10.25 22.77
N ALA A 50 1.64 9.81 23.00
CA ALA A 50 2.43 10.22 24.17
C ALA A 50 2.55 11.76 24.23
N PRO A 51 2.66 12.36 25.44
CA PRO A 51 2.70 13.81 25.61
C PRO A 51 3.76 14.51 24.74
N GLU A 52 4.94 13.90 24.59
CA GLU A 52 6.02 14.43 23.77
C GLU A 52 5.64 14.51 22.29
N THR A 53 4.92 13.50 21.79
CA THR A 53 4.41 13.45 20.42
C THR A 53 3.25 14.44 20.22
N TYR A 54 2.34 14.52 21.19
CA TYR A 54 1.24 15.49 21.18
C TYR A 54 1.76 16.93 21.09
N ASN A 55 2.83 17.26 21.80
CA ASN A 55 3.45 18.59 21.79
C ASN A 55 4.14 18.97 20.46
N LEU A 56 4.25 18.05 19.50
CA LEU A 56 4.77 18.35 18.17
C LEU A 56 3.72 18.96 17.24
N PHE A 57 2.44 18.85 17.56
CA PHE A 57 1.35 19.37 16.75
C PHE A 57 1.09 20.85 17.02
N ASP A 58 0.79 21.56 15.94
CA ASP A 58 0.45 22.98 15.98
C ASP A 58 -1.09 23.11 16.22
N ASP A 59 -1.90 22.37 15.43
CA ASP A 59 -3.37 22.28 15.57
C ASP A 59 -3.86 20.89 15.98
N ILE A 60 -5.03 20.84 16.64
CA ILE A 60 -5.75 19.61 17.02
C ILE A 60 -7.15 19.64 16.40
N ILE A 61 -7.57 18.49 15.87
CA ILE A 61 -8.97 18.23 15.49
C ILE A 61 -9.46 17.07 16.36
N LEU A 62 -10.47 17.33 17.19
CA LEU A 62 -11.09 16.33 18.05
C LEU A 62 -12.46 15.94 17.48
N LEU A 63 -12.59 14.68 17.10
CA LEU A 63 -13.82 14.08 16.59
C LEU A 63 -14.41 13.14 17.64
N SER A 64 -15.71 13.27 17.91
CA SER A 64 -16.44 12.33 18.78
C SER A 64 -17.86 12.13 18.26
N GLU A 65 -18.30 10.88 18.17
CA GLU A 65 -19.64 10.48 17.69
C GLU A 65 -20.07 11.14 16.34
N GLY A 66 -19.11 11.43 15.45
CA GLY A 66 -19.35 12.09 14.16
C GLY A 66 -19.40 13.63 14.21
N TYR A 67 -19.19 14.24 15.37
CA TYR A 67 -19.13 15.69 15.56
C TYR A 67 -17.69 16.18 15.73
N VAL A 68 -17.40 17.37 15.19
CA VAL A 68 -16.19 18.12 15.53
C VAL A 68 -16.43 18.80 16.87
N VAL A 69 -15.79 18.27 17.91
CA VAL A 69 -15.87 18.77 19.28
C VAL A 69 -14.96 19.99 19.45
N TYR A 70 -13.78 19.96 18.82
CA TYR A 70 -12.82 21.06 18.84
C TYR A 70 -11.96 21.02 17.58
N GLN A 71 -11.58 22.21 17.09
CA GLN A 71 -10.60 22.39 16.02
C GLN A 71 -9.74 23.64 16.27
N GLY A 72 -8.43 23.56 16.06
CA GLY A 72 -7.53 24.72 16.11
C GLY A 72 -6.35 24.51 17.04
N ASP A 73 -5.75 25.61 17.49
CA ASP A 73 -4.47 25.58 18.20
C ASP A 73 -4.49 24.61 19.38
N ARG A 74 -3.42 23.81 19.49
CA ARG A 74 -3.21 22.90 20.62
C ARG A 74 -3.24 23.61 21.98
N GLU A 75 -2.81 24.86 22.05
CA GLU A 75 -2.67 25.61 23.31
C GLU A 75 -4.02 26.04 23.90
N HIS A 76 -5.02 26.30 23.06
CA HIS A 76 -6.34 26.78 23.48
C HIS A 76 -7.35 25.64 23.76
N VAL A 77 -6.98 24.38 23.51
CA VAL A 77 -7.91 23.25 23.68
C VAL A 77 -8.35 23.05 25.12
N LEU A 78 -7.42 23.21 26.08
CA LEU A 78 -7.74 23.07 27.51
C LEU A 78 -8.65 24.20 27.99
N GLU A 79 -8.40 25.43 27.55
CA GLU A 79 -9.24 26.60 27.86
C GLU A 79 -10.69 26.39 27.38
N PHE A 80 -10.88 25.80 26.19
CA PHE A 80 -12.20 25.46 25.69
C PHE A 80 -12.93 24.48 26.62
N PHE A 81 -12.28 23.39 27.05
CA PHE A 81 -12.91 22.43 27.97
C PHE A 81 -13.12 23.02 29.37
N GLU A 82 -12.23 23.88 29.84
CA GLU A 82 -12.40 24.60 31.11
C GLU A 82 -13.60 25.54 31.06
N SER A 83 -13.85 26.22 29.94
CA SER A 83 -15.04 27.06 29.73
C SER A 83 -16.36 26.28 29.80
N MET A 84 -16.29 24.96 29.56
CA MET A 84 -17.40 24.02 29.65
C MET A 84 -17.48 23.29 31.00
N GLY A 85 -16.62 23.65 31.97
CA GLY A 85 -16.61 23.07 33.33
C GLY A 85 -15.77 21.80 33.47
N PHE A 86 -14.88 21.50 32.51
CA PHE A 86 -14.01 20.33 32.55
C PHE A 86 -12.53 20.73 32.66
N LYS A 87 -11.83 20.19 33.67
CA LYS A 87 -10.42 20.51 33.91
C LYS A 87 -9.53 19.27 33.80
N CYS A 88 -8.44 19.40 33.05
CA CYS A 88 -7.43 18.35 32.95
C CYS A 88 -6.57 18.29 34.24
N PRO A 89 -6.44 17.12 34.88
CA PRO A 89 -5.54 16.94 36.03
C PRO A 89 -4.06 17.08 35.64
N GLU A 90 -3.21 17.60 36.54
CA GLU A 90 -1.78 17.85 36.25
C GLU A 90 -0.98 16.60 35.87
N ARG A 91 -1.37 15.42 36.37
CA ARG A 91 -0.67 14.15 36.10
C ARG A 91 -1.22 13.39 34.89
N LYS A 92 -2.27 13.89 34.24
CA LYS A 92 -2.91 13.24 33.09
C LYS A 92 -2.34 13.84 31.80
N GLY A 93 -2.05 12.99 30.81
CA GLY A 93 -1.71 13.46 29.47
C GLY A 93 -2.90 14.18 28.83
N VAL A 94 -2.65 15.31 28.16
CA VAL A 94 -3.72 16.08 27.50
C VAL A 94 -4.42 15.24 26.44
N ALA A 95 -3.69 14.47 25.64
CA ALA A 95 -4.28 13.59 24.64
C ALA A 95 -5.24 12.55 25.23
N ASP A 96 -4.90 11.96 26.39
CA ASP A 96 -5.75 11.01 27.09
C ASP A 96 -7.00 11.71 27.66
N PHE A 97 -6.82 12.89 28.27
CA PHE A 97 -7.93 13.72 28.74
C PHE A 97 -8.92 14.03 27.61
N LEU A 98 -8.43 14.45 26.43
CA LEU A 98 -9.30 14.81 25.30
C LEU A 98 -10.13 13.63 24.79
N GLN A 99 -9.63 12.40 24.90
CA GLN A 99 -10.42 11.22 24.57
C GLN A 99 -11.45 10.90 25.65
N GLU A 100 -11.05 10.94 26.92
CA GLU A 100 -11.91 10.54 28.04
C GLU A 100 -12.97 11.58 28.39
N VAL A 101 -12.72 12.88 28.21
CA VAL A 101 -13.70 13.95 28.48
C VAL A 101 -14.92 13.87 27.56
N THR A 102 -14.79 13.20 26.41
CA THR A 102 -15.93 12.93 25.50
C THR A 102 -16.61 11.59 25.76
N SER A 103 -16.07 10.77 26.67
CA SER A 103 -16.61 9.44 27.03
C SER A 103 -17.64 9.55 28.15
N LYS A 104 -18.81 8.94 27.95
CA LYS A 104 -19.86 8.87 28.99
C LYS A 104 -19.41 8.22 30.29
N LYS A 105 -18.43 7.31 30.25
CA LYS A 105 -17.94 6.60 31.43
C LYS A 105 -16.97 7.43 32.27
N ASP A 106 -16.21 8.30 31.60
CA ASP A 106 -15.00 8.91 32.15
C ASP A 106 -15.09 10.44 32.22
N GLN A 107 -16.18 11.06 31.74
CA GLN A 107 -16.32 12.51 31.75
C GLN A 107 -16.51 13.09 33.17
N GLU A 108 -17.18 12.37 34.08
CA GLU A 108 -17.50 12.86 35.43
C GLU A 108 -16.26 13.18 36.28
N GLN A 109 -15.19 12.39 36.16
CA GLN A 109 -13.94 12.60 36.90
C GLN A 109 -13.21 13.91 36.55
N TYR A 110 -13.58 14.55 35.43
CA TYR A 110 -13.00 15.81 34.97
C TYR A 110 -13.83 17.04 35.32
N TRP A 111 -14.99 16.85 35.93
CA TRP A 111 -15.86 17.95 36.32
C TRP A 111 -15.19 18.83 37.38
N SER A 112 -15.00 20.11 37.06
CA SER A 112 -14.25 21.04 37.92
C SER A 112 -15.12 21.72 38.97
N ASP A 113 -16.42 21.87 38.69
CA ASP A 113 -17.35 22.58 39.57
C ASP A 113 -17.89 21.64 40.65
N LYS A 114 -17.37 21.73 41.88
CA LYS A 114 -17.84 20.90 42.99
C LYS A 114 -19.18 21.33 43.56
N ASP A 115 -19.62 22.55 43.25
CA ASP A 115 -20.84 23.14 43.78
C ASP A 115 -22.04 22.88 42.85
N ALA A 116 -21.78 22.63 41.56
CA ALA A 116 -22.80 22.23 40.58
C ALA A 116 -22.87 20.70 40.38
N PRO A 117 -24.08 20.10 40.29
CA PRO A 117 -24.22 18.69 40.00
C PRO A 117 -23.74 18.38 38.58
N TYR A 118 -22.93 17.32 38.45
CA TYR A 118 -22.48 16.84 37.16
C TYR A 118 -23.67 16.39 36.28
N ARG A 119 -23.61 16.80 35.01
CA ARG A 119 -24.49 16.29 33.95
C ARG A 119 -23.62 15.91 32.76
N TYR A 120 -23.87 14.74 32.19
CA TYR A 120 -23.23 14.33 30.95
C TYR A 120 -23.51 15.34 29.83
N VAL A 121 -22.42 15.88 29.27
CA VAL A 121 -22.40 16.74 28.09
C VAL A 121 -22.08 15.88 26.89
N THR A 122 -23.01 15.85 25.94
CA THR A 122 -22.89 15.07 24.71
C THR A 122 -21.89 15.68 23.73
N ALA A 123 -21.36 14.87 22.81
CA ALA A 123 -20.48 15.35 21.73
C ALA A 123 -21.12 16.47 20.90
N LYS A 124 -22.45 16.39 20.70
CA LYS A 124 -23.23 17.43 20.02
C LYS A 124 -23.24 18.75 20.80
N GLU A 125 -23.48 18.72 22.11
CA GLU A 125 -23.45 19.92 22.96
C GLU A 125 -22.07 20.57 22.97
N PHE A 126 -20.98 19.78 23.02
CA PHE A 126 -19.64 20.34 22.85
C PHE A 126 -19.44 20.99 21.48
N SER A 127 -19.91 20.37 20.41
CA SER A 127 -19.80 20.91 19.06
C SER A 127 -20.58 22.23 18.92
N GLU A 128 -21.78 22.30 19.49
CA GLU A 128 -22.58 23.53 19.55
C GLU A 128 -21.88 24.62 20.38
N ALA A 129 -21.30 24.27 21.52
CA ALA A 129 -20.52 25.21 22.33
C ALA A 129 -19.28 25.72 21.57
N TYR A 130 -18.55 24.84 20.89
CA TYR A 130 -17.39 25.20 20.08
C TYR A 130 -17.76 26.17 18.94
N SER A 131 -18.93 26.01 18.32
CA SER A 131 -19.39 26.94 17.28
C SER A 131 -19.61 28.37 17.78
N HIS A 132 -19.86 28.54 19.08
CA HIS A 132 -19.98 29.85 19.74
C HIS A 132 -18.68 30.30 20.42
N TYR A 133 -17.71 29.39 20.58
CA TYR A 133 -16.39 29.70 21.11
C TYR A 133 -15.59 30.55 20.12
N ARG A 134 -14.69 31.39 20.64
CA ARG A 134 -13.87 32.32 19.84
C ARG A 134 -13.17 31.61 18.67
N GLY A 135 -12.57 30.46 18.93
CA GLY A 135 -11.88 29.66 17.90
C GLY A 135 -12.81 29.16 16.79
N GLY A 136 -13.99 28.63 17.15
CA GLY A 136 -14.96 28.15 16.17
C GLY A 136 -15.61 29.26 15.36
N GLN A 137 -15.88 30.42 15.98
CA GLN A 137 -16.39 31.60 15.26
C GLN A 137 -15.38 32.14 14.25
N GLN A 138 -14.10 32.20 14.62
CA GLN A 138 -13.03 32.64 13.72
C GLN A 138 -12.86 31.68 12.55
N LEU A 139 -12.77 30.38 12.82
CA LEU A 139 -12.69 29.36 11.77
C LEU A 139 -13.89 29.42 10.81
N ALA A 140 -15.10 29.59 11.34
CA ALA A 140 -16.30 29.73 10.52
C ALA A 140 -16.28 31.03 9.68
N ALA A 141 -15.73 32.12 10.20
CA ALA A 141 -15.55 33.37 9.45
C ALA A 141 -14.53 33.18 8.32
N ASP A 142 -13.41 32.51 8.57
CA ASP A 142 -12.36 32.26 7.59
C ASP A 142 -12.85 31.33 6.46
N LEU A 143 -13.59 30.26 6.81
CA LEU A 143 -14.17 29.33 5.84
C LEU A 143 -15.30 29.94 4.99
N ARG A 144 -15.97 31.00 5.47
CA ARG A 144 -16.98 31.74 4.69
C ARG A 144 -16.37 32.55 3.56
N ILE A 145 -15.09 32.91 3.65
CA ILE A 145 -14.39 33.65 2.60
C ILE A 145 -14.02 32.66 1.49
N PRO A 146 -14.65 32.73 0.31
CA PRO A 146 -14.34 31.80 -0.76
C PRO A 146 -12.88 31.98 -1.19
N TYR A 147 -12.16 30.87 -1.32
CA TYR A 147 -10.78 30.89 -1.78
C TYR A 147 -10.70 31.37 -3.24
N ASP A 148 -9.90 32.40 -3.48
CA ASP A 148 -9.65 32.93 -4.82
C ASP A 148 -8.74 31.96 -5.61
N LYS A 149 -9.37 31.22 -6.52
CA LYS A 149 -8.68 30.21 -7.37
C LYS A 149 -7.55 30.81 -8.22
N THR A 150 -7.54 32.13 -8.47
CA THR A 150 -6.44 32.76 -9.23
C THR A 150 -5.12 32.76 -8.46
N LYS A 151 -5.17 32.64 -7.13
CA LYS A 151 -4.00 32.51 -6.24
C LYS A 151 -3.50 31.07 -6.13
N SER A 152 -4.25 30.09 -6.65
CA SER A 152 -3.80 28.70 -6.65
C SER A 152 -2.60 28.52 -7.57
N HIS A 153 -1.53 27.91 -7.06
CA HIS A 153 -0.43 27.48 -7.90
C HIS A 153 -0.97 26.51 -8.98
N PRO A 154 -0.56 26.60 -10.26
CA PRO A 154 -1.10 25.74 -11.32
C PRO A 154 -0.94 24.23 -11.06
N ALA A 155 0.07 23.85 -10.26
CA ALA A 155 0.31 22.47 -9.82
C ALA A 155 -0.36 22.09 -8.48
N ALA A 156 -1.16 22.96 -7.87
CA ALA A 156 -1.79 22.70 -6.58
C ALA A 156 -2.90 21.64 -6.64
N LEU A 157 -3.56 21.53 -7.80
CA LEU A 157 -4.59 20.53 -8.06
C LEU A 157 -4.29 19.84 -9.39
N GLU A 158 -3.59 18.71 -9.33
CA GLU A 158 -3.35 17.89 -10.51
C GLU A 158 -4.67 17.28 -10.98
N THR A 159 -5.13 17.69 -12.15
CA THR A 159 -6.38 17.18 -12.76
C THR A 159 -6.16 15.87 -13.52
N LYS A 160 -4.90 15.47 -13.73
CA LYS A 160 -4.55 14.26 -14.49
C LYS A 160 -4.40 13.08 -13.54
N LYS A 161 -5.06 11.97 -13.89
CA LYS A 161 -4.99 10.72 -13.12
C LYS A 161 -3.57 10.14 -13.01
N TYR A 162 -2.74 10.35 -14.03
CA TYR A 162 -1.34 9.92 -14.06
C TYR A 162 -0.47 11.08 -14.56
N THR A 163 0.61 11.39 -13.85
CA THR A 163 1.50 12.52 -14.17
C THR A 163 2.41 12.24 -15.37
N MET A 164 2.77 10.97 -15.59
CA MET A 164 3.70 10.56 -16.65
C MET A 164 3.00 10.13 -17.94
N SER A 165 3.71 10.21 -19.07
CA SER A 165 3.23 9.66 -20.33
C SER A 165 3.14 8.13 -20.26
N ASN A 166 2.24 7.52 -21.05
CA ASN A 166 2.10 6.06 -21.09
C ASN A 166 3.43 5.37 -21.46
N TRP A 167 4.23 5.96 -22.35
CA TRP A 167 5.49 5.36 -22.77
C TRP A 167 6.57 5.41 -21.68
N ASP A 168 6.67 6.52 -20.95
CA ASP A 168 7.63 6.66 -19.86
C ASP A 168 7.26 5.76 -18.68
N LEU A 169 5.96 5.63 -18.42
CA LEU A 169 5.43 4.69 -17.45
C LEU A 169 5.79 3.24 -17.82
N PHE A 170 5.59 2.85 -19.08
CA PHE A 170 5.96 1.53 -19.56
C PHE A 170 7.47 1.28 -19.39
N LYS A 171 8.32 2.24 -19.81
CA LYS A 171 9.78 2.15 -19.63
C LYS A 171 10.18 2.00 -18.17
N ALA A 172 9.57 2.77 -17.26
CA ALA A 172 9.86 2.69 -15.84
C ALA A 172 9.47 1.33 -15.26
N CYS A 173 8.26 0.84 -15.57
CA CYS A 173 7.81 -0.48 -15.13
C CYS A 173 8.62 -1.62 -15.76
N PHE A 174 9.05 -1.47 -17.01
CA PHE A 174 9.93 -2.41 -17.71
C PHE A 174 11.32 -2.48 -17.08
N SER A 175 11.95 -1.33 -16.82
CA SER A 175 13.23 -1.27 -16.14
C SER A 175 13.15 -1.89 -14.75
N ARG A 176 12.04 -1.67 -14.03
CA ARG A 176 11.80 -2.29 -12.72
C ARG A 176 11.70 -3.81 -12.84
N GLU A 177 10.89 -4.33 -13.76
CA GLU A 177 10.73 -5.79 -13.91
C GLU A 177 12.05 -6.45 -14.35
N TRP A 178 12.78 -5.83 -15.28
CA TRP A 178 14.11 -6.30 -15.68
C TRP A 178 15.08 -6.37 -14.50
N LEU A 179 15.11 -5.33 -13.66
CA LEU A 179 15.95 -5.31 -12.46
C LEU A 179 15.55 -6.40 -11.45
N LEU A 180 14.24 -6.60 -11.23
CA LEU A 180 13.73 -7.64 -10.36
C LEU A 180 14.07 -9.04 -10.88
N MET A 181 13.98 -9.26 -12.19
CA MET A 181 14.39 -10.50 -12.83
C MET A 181 15.89 -10.74 -12.67
N LYS A 182 16.73 -9.72 -12.90
CA LYS A 182 18.18 -9.82 -12.73
C LYS A 182 18.58 -10.12 -11.28
N ARG A 183 17.94 -9.49 -10.30
CA ARG A 183 18.21 -9.73 -8.87
C ARG A 183 17.76 -11.11 -8.41
N ASN A 184 16.65 -11.61 -8.95
CA ASN A 184 16.15 -12.95 -8.69
C ASN A 184 16.61 -13.95 -9.77
N SER A 185 17.76 -13.73 -10.40
CA SER A 185 18.29 -14.56 -11.51
C SER A 185 18.42 -16.03 -11.11
N PHE A 186 18.77 -16.29 -9.84
CA PHE A 186 18.87 -17.62 -9.27
C PHE A 186 17.64 -18.49 -9.54
N LEU A 187 16.42 -17.94 -9.39
CA LEU A 187 15.18 -18.68 -9.60
C LEU A 187 15.02 -19.10 -11.07
N TYR A 188 15.39 -18.24 -12.00
CA TYR A 188 15.32 -18.55 -13.44
C TYR A 188 16.37 -19.57 -13.83
N ILE A 189 17.62 -19.40 -13.37
CA ILE A 189 18.69 -20.36 -13.63
C ILE A 189 18.32 -21.73 -13.07
N PHE A 190 17.78 -21.78 -11.86
CA PHE A 190 17.32 -23.01 -11.24
C PHE A 190 16.20 -23.68 -12.06
N LYS A 191 15.19 -22.90 -12.49
CA LYS A 191 14.11 -23.39 -13.36
C LYS A 191 14.62 -23.95 -14.69
N THR A 192 15.50 -23.22 -15.37
CA THR A 192 16.11 -23.65 -16.63
C THR A 192 16.98 -24.90 -16.43
N THR A 193 17.69 -25.01 -15.31
CA THR A 193 18.47 -26.21 -14.97
C THR A 193 17.55 -27.40 -14.67
N GLN A 194 16.48 -27.18 -13.90
CA GLN A 194 15.49 -28.20 -13.56
C GLN A 194 14.81 -28.77 -14.81
N ILE A 195 14.34 -27.92 -15.72
CA ILE A 195 13.72 -28.38 -16.98
C ILE A 195 14.72 -29.12 -17.86
N THR A 196 15.99 -28.70 -17.87
CA THR A 196 17.06 -29.42 -18.57
C THR A 196 17.25 -30.82 -17.99
N ILE A 197 17.36 -30.98 -16.67
CA ILE A 197 17.47 -32.30 -16.02
C ILE A 197 16.24 -33.16 -16.31
N MET A 198 15.03 -32.61 -16.19
CA MET A 198 13.79 -33.34 -16.51
C MET A 198 13.74 -33.78 -17.98
N SER A 199 14.20 -32.94 -18.90
CA SER A 199 14.26 -33.29 -20.31
C SER A 199 15.26 -34.41 -20.59
N LEU A 200 16.40 -34.45 -19.89
CA LEU A 200 17.39 -35.54 -19.98
C LEU A 200 16.84 -36.87 -19.41
N ILE A 201 16.12 -36.81 -18.29
CA ILE A 201 15.43 -37.99 -17.74
C ILE A 201 14.38 -38.49 -18.73
N THR A 202 13.57 -37.59 -19.29
CA THR A 202 12.57 -37.94 -20.31
C THR A 202 13.22 -38.58 -21.54
N MET A 203 14.29 -37.97 -22.04
CA MET A 203 15.08 -38.46 -23.17
C MET A 203 15.57 -39.89 -22.91
N THR A 204 16.06 -40.19 -21.71
CA THR A 204 16.59 -41.52 -21.36
C THR A 204 15.49 -42.57 -21.13
N VAL A 205 14.36 -42.19 -20.52
CA VAL A 205 13.21 -43.08 -20.28
C VAL A 205 12.56 -43.51 -21.59
N PHE A 206 12.43 -42.58 -22.54
CA PHE A 206 11.82 -42.82 -23.85
C PHE A 206 12.87 -43.05 -24.96
N LEU A 207 14.11 -43.38 -24.59
CA LEU A 207 15.24 -43.54 -25.51
C LEU A 207 15.02 -44.71 -26.48
N ARG A 208 14.44 -44.44 -27.65
CA ARG A 208 14.23 -45.44 -28.70
C ARG A 208 14.39 -44.82 -30.07
N ILE A 209 15.53 -45.11 -30.70
CA ILE A 209 15.96 -44.56 -31.99
C ILE A 209 15.00 -44.92 -33.15
N LYS A 210 14.18 -45.98 -33.01
CA LYS A 210 13.06 -46.33 -33.91
C LYS A 210 11.93 -47.02 -33.15
N MET A 211 10.91 -46.29 -32.73
CA MET A 211 9.64 -46.88 -32.30
C MET A 211 8.88 -47.41 -33.52
N LYS A 212 8.38 -48.65 -33.46
CA LYS A 212 7.53 -49.21 -34.52
C LYS A 212 6.15 -48.54 -34.46
N HIS A 213 5.49 -48.39 -35.60
CA HIS A 213 4.21 -47.65 -35.73
C HIS A 213 3.02 -48.59 -35.97
N GLU A 214 3.22 -49.89 -35.77
CA GLU A 214 2.33 -50.92 -36.31
C GLU A 214 1.31 -51.41 -35.28
N THR A 215 1.54 -51.18 -33.98
CA THR A 215 0.70 -51.73 -32.90
C THR A 215 0.07 -50.64 -32.03
N ILE A 216 -1.16 -50.88 -31.54
CA ILE A 216 -1.86 -50.00 -30.59
C ILE A 216 -1.02 -49.73 -29.33
N ALA A 217 -0.24 -50.73 -28.87
CA ALA A 217 0.68 -50.60 -27.75
C ALA A 217 1.80 -49.57 -27.99
N ASP A 218 2.18 -49.30 -29.25
CA ASP A 218 3.15 -48.26 -29.59
C ASP A 218 2.51 -46.87 -29.56
N GLY A 219 1.24 -46.75 -29.99
CA GLY A 219 0.44 -45.53 -29.84
C GLY A 219 0.31 -45.08 -28.38
N GLY A 220 0.15 -46.03 -27.45
CA GLY A 220 0.13 -45.74 -26.01
C GLY A 220 1.43 -45.12 -25.49
N LYS A 221 2.59 -45.50 -26.04
CA LYS A 221 3.89 -44.93 -25.65
C LYS A 221 4.06 -43.50 -26.14
N TYR A 222 3.61 -43.21 -27.38
CA TYR A 222 3.60 -41.84 -27.90
C TYR A 222 2.69 -40.92 -27.10
N PHE A 223 1.48 -41.39 -26.79
CA PHE A 223 0.54 -40.63 -25.96
C PHE A 223 1.13 -40.38 -24.56
N GLY A 224 1.75 -41.39 -23.95
CA GLY A 224 2.43 -41.26 -22.67
C GLY A 224 3.57 -40.24 -22.68
N ALA A 225 4.40 -40.22 -23.73
CA ALA A 225 5.49 -39.26 -23.89
C ALA A 225 4.97 -37.82 -24.08
N LEU A 226 3.94 -37.63 -24.93
CA LEU A 226 3.31 -36.33 -25.15
C LEU A 226 2.63 -35.81 -23.88
N PHE A 227 1.91 -36.68 -23.18
CA PHE A 227 1.25 -36.34 -21.91
C PHE A 227 2.25 -35.95 -20.84
N PHE A 228 3.34 -36.73 -20.69
CA PHE A 228 4.41 -36.42 -19.75
C PHE A 228 5.09 -35.10 -20.08
N SER A 229 5.35 -34.83 -21.37
CA SER A 229 5.89 -33.55 -21.85
C SER A 229 4.99 -32.37 -21.48
N LEU A 230 3.69 -32.49 -21.74
CA LEU A 230 2.72 -31.44 -21.43
C LEU A 230 2.67 -31.14 -19.92
N ILE A 231 2.62 -32.20 -19.09
CA ILE A 231 2.61 -32.06 -17.63
C ILE A 231 3.87 -31.34 -17.15
N ASN A 232 5.06 -31.74 -17.57
CA ASN A 232 6.30 -31.12 -17.09
C ASN A 232 6.38 -29.62 -17.42
N VAL A 233 5.99 -29.24 -18.64
CA VAL A 233 5.95 -27.83 -19.05
C VAL A 233 4.91 -27.05 -18.23
N MET A 234 3.72 -27.62 -18.01
CA MET A 234 2.65 -26.98 -17.24
C MET A 234 3.05 -26.77 -15.77
N PHE A 235 3.67 -27.76 -15.13
CA PHE A 235 4.13 -27.66 -13.74
C PHE A 235 5.24 -26.62 -13.54
N ASN A 236 6.10 -26.40 -14.54
CA ASN A 236 7.10 -25.33 -14.46
C ASN A 236 6.44 -23.93 -14.36
N GLY A 237 5.33 -23.72 -15.09
CA GLY A 237 4.56 -22.48 -15.07
C GLY A 237 3.93 -22.15 -13.71
N PHE A 238 3.53 -23.15 -12.92
CA PHE A 238 2.90 -22.95 -11.61
C PHE A 238 3.75 -22.16 -10.62
N ALA A 239 5.08 -22.35 -10.65
CA ALA A 239 5.98 -21.60 -9.78
C ALA A 239 5.97 -20.09 -10.07
N GLU A 240 5.70 -19.68 -11.31
CA GLU A 240 5.59 -18.25 -11.68
C GLU A 240 4.30 -17.62 -11.19
N LEU A 241 3.22 -18.39 -11.16
CA LEU A 241 1.92 -17.94 -10.66
C LEU A 241 2.04 -17.54 -9.19
N ALA A 242 2.64 -18.40 -8.35
CA ALA A 242 2.83 -18.11 -6.92
C ALA A 242 3.64 -16.82 -6.69
N MET A 243 4.70 -16.60 -7.48
CA MET A 243 5.49 -15.36 -7.42
C MET A 243 4.73 -14.13 -7.90
N THR A 244 3.81 -14.28 -8.85
CA THR A 244 2.98 -13.17 -9.32
C THR A 244 1.96 -12.79 -8.26
N VAL A 245 1.32 -13.78 -7.63
CA VAL A 245 0.33 -13.58 -6.56
C VAL A 245 0.95 -12.86 -5.36
N SER A 246 2.18 -13.21 -4.96
CA SER A 246 2.86 -12.54 -3.84
C SER A 246 3.16 -11.06 -4.10
N ARG A 247 3.19 -10.61 -5.36
CA ARG A 247 3.40 -9.20 -5.76
C ARG A 247 2.10 -8.40 -5.83
N LEU A 248 0.94 -9.06 -5.89
CA LEU A 248 -0.35 -8.38 -6.04
C LEU A 248 -0.67 -7.38 -4.92
N PRO A 249 -0.36 -7.63 -3.63
CA PRO A 249 -0.63 -6.65 -2.57
C PRO A 249 0.08 -5.32 -2.81
N VAL A 250 1.35 -5.37 -3.25
CA VAL A 250 2.13 -4.17 -3.58
C VAL A 250 1.57 -3.48 -4.82
N PHE A 251 1.16 -4.25 -5.82
CA PHE A 251 0.50 -3.73 -7.01
C PHE A 251 -0.79 -2.99 -6.68
N TYR A 252 -1.68 -3.58 -5.88
CA TYR A 252 -2.93 -2.94 -5.50
C TYR A 252 -2.68 -1.65 -4.73
N LYS A 253 -1.76 -1.65 -3.76
CA LYS A 253 -1.36 -0.43 -3.04
C LYS A 253 -0.87 0.66 -3.99
N GLN A 254 0.00 0.34 -4.95
CA GLN A 254 0.52 1.32 -5.92
C GLN A 254 -0.54 1.81 -6.91
N ARG A 255 -1.45 0.93 -7.34
CA ARG A 255 -2.57 1.27 -8.24
C ARG A 255 -3.55 2.22 -7.55
N ASP A 256 -3.87 1.94 -6.28
CA ASP A 256 -4.83 2.72 -5.50
C ASP A 256 -4.27 4.11 -5.17
N PHE A 257 -2.94 4.23 -5.01
CA PHE A 257 -2.24 5.53 -4.99
C PHE A 257 -2.02 6.17 -6.37
N LEU A 258 -2.62 5.62 -7.43
CA LEU A 258 -2.53 6.15 -8.80
C LEU A 258 -1.10 6.26 -9.35
N PHE A 259 -0.16 5.43 -8.90
CA PHE A 259 1.21 5.46 -9.45
C PHE A 259 1.24 4.97 -10.89
N TYR A 260 0.50 3.89 -11.19
CA TYR A 260 0.36 3.38 -12.55
C TYR A 260 -0.90 2.50 -12.73
N PRO A 261 -1.46 2.41 -13.95
CA PRO A 261 -2.54 1.50 -14.33
C PRO A 261 -2.11 0.03 -14.44
N SER A 262 -3.08 -0.88 -14.39
CA SER A 262 -2.86 -2.35 -14.45
C SER A 262 -2.10 -2.83 -15.69
N TRP A 263 -2.30 -2.20 -16.84
CA TRP A 263 -1.59 -2.61 -18.07
C TRP A 263 -0.09 -2.36 -17.98
N ALA A 264 0.36 -1.32 -17.26
CA ALA A 264 1.77 -1.01 -17.09
C ALA A 264 2.47 -1.99 -16.15
N PHE A 265 1.72 -2.71 -15.33
CA PHE A 265 2.21 -3.87 -14.59
C PHE A 265 2.28 -5.13 -15.44
N ALA A 266 1.22 -5.44 -16.19
CA ALA A 266 1.11 -6.69 -16.93
C ALA A 266 1.99 -6.76 -18.19
N LEU A 267 2.05 -5.69 -18.99
CA LEU A 267 2.78 -5.70 -20.26
C LEU A 267 4.27 -6.00 -20.10
N PRO A 268 5.03 -5.36 -19.18
CA PRO A 268 6.43 -5.70 -18.97
C PRO A 268 6.67 -7.17 -18.61
N ILE A 269 5.78 -7.74 -17.80
CA ILE A 269 5.85 -9.15 -17.41
C ILE A 269 5.71 -10.01 -18.67
N TYR A 270 4.71 -9.76 -19.52
CA TYR A 270 4.54 -10.53 -20.76
C TYR A 270 5.72 -10.39 -21.73
N VAL A 271 6.21 -9.17 -21.95
CA VAL A 271 7.34 -8.91 -22.86
C VAL A 271 8.61 -9.63 -22.42
N LEU A 272 8.83 -9.77 -21.11
CA LEU A 272 10.02 -10.44 -20.57
C LEU A 272 9.84 -11.96 -20.41
N ARG A 273 8.64 -12.42 -20.04
CA ARG A 273 8.38 -13.85 -19.75
C ARG A 273 8.15 -14.68 -21.00
N ILE A 274 7.38 -14.18 -21.97
CA ILE A 274 7.05 -14.94 -23.18
C ILE A 274 8.34 -15.43 -23.90
N PRO A 275 9.36 -14.58 -24.16
CA PRO A 275 10.59 -15.05 -24.78
C PRO A 275 11.33 -16.11 -23.97
N LEU A 276 11.35 -15.99 -22.63
CA LEU A 276 11.97 -16.99 -21.76
C LEU A 276 11.23 -18.33 -21.79
N SER A 277 9.89 -18.31 -21.73
CA SER A 277 9.07 -19.53 -21.84
C SER A 277 9.24 -20.21 -23.19
N VAL A 278 9.41 -19.44 -24.28
CA VAL A 278 9.71 -19.97 -25.61
C VAL A 278 11.10 -20.63 -25.62
N LEU A 279 12.11 -20.02 -24.99
CA LEU A 279 13.46 -20.62 -24.89
C LEU A 279 13.45 -21.92 -24.09
N GLU A 280 12.76 -21.97 -22.95
CA GLU A 280 12.63 -23.19 -22.13
C GLU A 280 11.89 -24.31 -22.87
N SER A 281 10.82 -23.96 -23.59
CA SER A 281 10.07 -24.91 -24.42
C SER A 281 10.91 -25.42 -25.60
N ALA A 282 11.67 -24.53 -26.25
CA ALA A 282 12.57 -24.92 -27.33
C ALA A 282 13.67 -25.86 -26.84
N LEU A 283 14.27 -25.59 -25.67
CA LEU A 283 15.27 -26.46 -25.06
C LEU A 283 14.70 -27.86 -24.79
N TRP A 284 13.48 -27.94 -24.25
CA TRP A 284 12.79 -29.21 -24.05
C TRP A 284 12.56 -29.97 -25.36
N ILE A 285 12.05 -29.29 -26.38
CA ILE A 285 11.77 -29.90 -27.69
C ILE A 285 13.07 -30.40 -28.33
N ILE A 286 14.13 -29.59 -28.36
CA ILE A 286 15.42 -29.97 -28.96
C ILE A 286 15.96 -31.26 -28.34
N LEU A 287 15.87 -31.40 -27.01
CA LEU A 287 16.41 -32.56 -26.30
C LEU A 287 15.54 -33.81 -26.44
N THR A 288 14.21 -33.65 -26.50
CA THR A 288 13.27 -34.77 -26.48
C THR A 288 12.77 -35.21 -27.86
N TYR A 289 12.72 -34.31 -28.85
CA TYR A 289 11.91 -34.56 -30.05
C TYR A 289 12.47 -35.69 -30.92
N TYR A 290 13.74 -35.55 -31.32
CA TYR A 290 14.42 -36.55 -32.14
C TYR A 290 14.84 -37.79 -31.34
N THR A 291 15.04 -37.65 -30.03
CA THR A 291 15.51 -38.73 -29.16
C THR A 291 14.39 -39.73 -28.81
N ILE A 292 13.16 -39.23 -28.67
CA ILE A 292 11.94 -40.05 -28.54
C ILE A 292 11.54 -40.68 -29.89
N GLY A 293 11.94 -40.04 -31.00
CA GLY A 293 11.62 -40.51 -32.35
C GLY A 293 10.25 -40.06 -32.84
N PHE A 294 9.84 -38.82 -32.52
CA PHE A 294 8.65 -38.23 -33.14
C PHE A 294 8.83 -38.05 -34.66
N ALA A 295 7.72 -37.84 -35.37
CA ALA A 295 7.68 -37.81 -36.84
C ALA A 295 8.66 -36.75 -37.41
N PRO A 296 9.72 -37.15 -38.14
CA PRO A 296 10.79 -36.24 -38.57
C PRO A 296 10.39 -35.31 -39.73
N SER A 297 9.26 -35.58 -40.37
CA SER A 297 8.70 -34.79 -41.47
C SER A 297 7.23 -34.49 -41.17
N ALA A 298 6.81 -33.26 -41.46
CA ALA A 298 5.39 -32.95 -41.60
C ALA A 298 4.89 -33.73 -42.82
N SER A 299 4.10 -34.78 -42.58
CA SER A 299 3.44 -35.58 -43.62
C SER A 299 2.58 -34.71 -44.51
#